data_AF-A0A7J9N8E9-F1
#
_entry.id   AF-A0A7J9N8E9-F1
#
_cell.length_a   1.000
_cell.length_b   1.000
_cell.length_c   1.000
_cell.angle_alpha   90.00
_cell.angle_beta   90.00
_cell.angle_gamma   90.00
#
_symmetry.space_group_name_H-M   'P 1'
#
loop_
_entity.id
_entity.type
_entity.pdbx_description
1 polymer ?
#
loop_
_entity_poly.entity_id
_entity_poly.type
_entity_poly.pdbx_seq_one_letter_code
_entity_poly.pdbx_strand_id
1 'polypeptide(L)' 'MRKQALILVCIVVFGVVGSCHGGSLKKGYYDNTCPDAEAIIKNATEKRVANDPTLPA' A
#
# COMPACT_ATOMS: atom_id res chain seq x y z
N MET A 1 -0.89 32.43 -12.69
CA MET A 1 -0.28 32.71 -11.36
C MET A 1 -1.19 32.31 -10.20
N ARG A 2 -2.36 32.95 -9.98
CA ARG A 2 -3.26 32.66 -8.83
C ARG A 2 -3.80 31.22 -8.75
N LYS A 3 -4.16 30.61 -9.89
CA LYS A 3 -4.61 29.19 -9.94
C LYS A 3 -3.49 28.18 -9.65
N GLN A 4 -2.27 28.52 -10.06
CA GLN A 4 -1.08 27.69 -9.87
C GLN A 4 -0.67 27.66 -8.39
N ALA A 5 -0.74 28.82 -7.73
CA ALA A 5 -0.56 28.91 -6.29
C ALA A 5 -1.62 28.11 -5.51
N LEU A 6 -2.89 28.16 -5.93
CA LEU A 6 -3.95 27.35 -5.33
C LEU A 6 -3.69 25.84 -5.48
N ILE A 7 -3.27 25.38 -6.65
CA ILE A 7 -2.92 23.97 -6.87
C ILE A 7 -1.76 23.52 -5.97
N LEU A 8 -0.71 24.34 -5.89
CA LEU A 8 0.43 24.07 -5.00
C LEU A 8 0.00 23.98 -3.52
N VAL A 9 -0.84 24.90 -3.07
CA VAL A 9 -1.39 24.89 -1.70
C VAL A 9 -2.20 23.61 -1.46
N CYS A 10 -3.05 23.21 -2.41
CA CYS A 10 -3.79 21.96 -2.28
C CYS A 10 -2.86 20.74 -2.18
N ILE A 11 -1.82 20.63 -3.01
CA ILE A 11 -0.87 19.51 -2.95
C ILE A 11 -0.16 19.47 -1.60
N VAL A 12 0.28 20.62 -1.08
CA VAL A 12 0.94 20.70 0.23
C VAL A 12 -0.02 20.30 1.34
N VAL A 13 -1.25 20.81 1.34
CA VAL A 13 -2.25 20.49 2.36
C VAL A 13 -2.62 19.00 2.32
N PHE A 14 -2.92 18.44 1.15
CA PHE A 14 -3.25 17.01 1.02
C PHE A 14 -2.05 16.09 1.25
N GLY A 15 -0.84 16.51 0.93
CA GLY A 15 0.39 15.75 1.19
C GLY A 15 0.73 15.66 2.69
N VAL A 16 0.41 16.69 3.47
CA VAL A 16 0.66 16.73 4.92
C VAL A 16 -0.51 16.11 5.70
N VAL A 17 -1.75 16.42 5.32
CA VAL A 17 -2.97 15.95 6.02
C VAL A 17 -3.38 14.53 5.59
N GLY A 18 -2.95 14.08 4.41
CA GLY A 18 -3.26 12.75 3.85
C GLY A 18 -2.44 11.60 4.43
N SER A 19 -1.73 11.81 5.55
CA SER A 19 -1.13 10.71 6.30
C SER A 19 -2.26 9.94 6.99
N CYS A 20 -2.82 8.94 6.30
CA CYS A 20 -3.69 7.97 6.92
C CYS A 20 -2.85 7.17 7.92
N HIS A 21 -2.92 7.55 9.20
CA HIS A 21 -2.18 6.90 10.27
C HIS A 21 -2.89 5.60 10.63
N GLY A 22 -2.71 4.56 9.81
CA GLY A 22 -3.17 3.19 10.07
C GLY A 22 -2.46 2.52 11.25
N GLY A 23 -2.32 3.23 12.38
CA GLY A 23 -1.55 2.80 13.54
C GLY A 23 -0.10 2.46 13.19
N SER A 24 0.39 1.36 13.78
CA SER A 24 1.74 0.83 13.52
C SER A 24 1.87 0.07 12.20
N LEU A 25 0.81 0.01 11.38
CA LEU A 25 0.85 -0.68 10.09
C LEU A 25 1.61 0.17 9.08
N LYS A 26 2.55 -0.46 8.39
CA LYS A 26 3.32 0.13 7.30
C LYS A 26 3.61 -0.93 6.25
N LYS A 27 3.79 -0.52 5.00
CA LYS A 27 4.35 -1.42 3.95
C LYS A 27 5.75 -1.86 4.38
N GLY A 28 6.12 -3.10 4.06
CA GLY A 28 7.43 -3.64 4.46
C GLY A 28 7.57 -3.80 5.98
N TYR A 29 6.47 -4.05 6.70
CA TYR A 29 6.54 -4.28 8.15
C TYR A 29 7.49 -5.44 8.49
N TYR A 30 7.56 -6.45 7.63
CA TYR A 30 8.36 -7.66 7.83
C TYR A 30 9.78 -7.60 7.27
N ASP A 31 10.23 -6.49 6.67
CA ASP A 31 11.52 -6.40 5.96
C ASP A 31 12.72 -6.84 6.82
N ASN A 32 12.67 -6.58 8.12
CA ASN A 32 13.77 -6.90 9.05
C ASN A 32 13.62 -8.24 9.78
N THR A 33 12.42 -8.83 9.79
CA THR A 33 12.12 -10.05 10.55
C THR A 33 11.88 -11.25 9.65
N CYS A 34 11.26 -11.04 8.49
CA CYS A 34 11.01 -12.02 7.45
C CYS A 34 10.86 -11.29 6.09
N PRO A 35 11.98 -10.94 5.41
CA PRO A 35 11.95 -10.12 4.20
C PRO A 35 11.15 -10.73 3.05
N ASP A 36 11.07 -12.06 3.01
CA ASP A 36 10.35 -12.79 1.95
C ASP A 36 8.86 -13.02 2.27
N ALA A 37 8.35 -12.54 3.41
CA ALA A 37 6.98 -12.82 3.86
C ALA A 37 5.92 -12.47 2.80
N GLU A 38 5.99 -11.27 2.23
CA GLU A 38 5.04 -10.81 1.21
C GLU A 38 5.15 -11.64 -0.08
N ALA A 39 6.38 -11.98 -0.49
CA ALA A 39 6.64 -12.78 -1.68
C ALA A 39 6.14 -14.24 -1.55
N ILE A 40 6.35 -14.85 -0.38
CA ILE A 40 5.89 -16.20 -0.06
C ILE A 40 4.36 -16.28 -0.14
N ILE A 41 3.67 -15.34 0.53
CA ILE A 41 2.19 -15.30 0.57
C ILE A 41 1.64 -15.10 -0.84
N LYS A 42 2.22 -14.18 -1.62
CA LYS A 42 1.83 -13.95 -3.02
C LYS A 42 1.94 -15.23 -3.85
N ASN A 43 3.10 -15.88 -3.84
CA ASN A 43 3.35 -17.08 -4.63
C ASN A 43 2.39 -18.23 -4.25
N ALA A 44 2.20 -18.46 -2.95
CA ALA A 44 1.29 -19.48 -2.46
C ALA A 44 -0.17 -19.20 -2.87
N THR A 45 -0.60 -17.94 -2.74
CA THR A 45 -1.95 -17.51 -3.12
C THR A 45 -2.16 -17.70 -4.63
N GLU A 46 -1.24 -17.21 -5.45
CA GLU A 46 -1.32 -17.33 -6.92
C GLU A 46 -1.43 -18.80 -7.37
N LYS A 47 -0.65 -19.70 -6.78
CA LYS A 47 -0.74 -21.14 -7.06
C LYS A 47 -2.12 -21.72 -6.71
N ARG A 48 -2.71 -21.32 -5.58
CA ARG A 48 -4.01 -21.83 -5.14
C ARG A 48 -5.14 -21.28 -6.03
N VAL A 49 -5.11 -19.97 -6.29
CA VAL A 49 -6.09 -19.30 -7.17
C VAL A 49 -6.04 -19.84 -8.59
N ALA A 50 -4.86 -20.18 -9.11
CA ALA A 50 -4.73 -20.80 -10.43
C ALA A 50 -5.44 -22.17 -10.52
N ASN A 51 -5.51 -22.91 -9.41
CA ASN A 51 -6.17 -24.21 -9.35
C ASN A 51 -7.66 -24.12 -8.99
N ASP A 52 -8.05 -23.10 -8.24
CA ASP A 52 -9.44 -22.84 -7.86
C ASP A 52 -9.73 -21.33 -7.95
N PRO A 53 -10.39 -20.88 -9.04
CA PRO A 53 -10.66 -19.47 -9.28
C PRO A 53 -11.74 -18.89 -8.35
N THR A 54 -12.39 -19.70 -7.49
CA THR A 54 -13.37 -19.22 -6.52
C THR A 54 -12.74 -18.65 -5.24
N LEU A 55 -11.46 -18.90 -5.00
CA LEU A 55 -10.73 -18.51 -3.79
C LEU A 55 -10.47 -17.01 -3.54
N PRO A 56 -10.32 -16.12 -4.54
CA PRO A 56 -9.98 -14.71 -4.28
C PRO A 56 -11.10 -13.86 -3.68
N ALA A 57 -12.34 -14.36 -3.69
CA ALA A 57 -13.56 -13.56 -3.57
C ALA A 57 -14.07 -13.43 -2.13
#